data_AF-A0A916MM16-F1
#
_entry.id   AF-A0A916MM16-F1
#
_cell.length_a   1.000
_cell.length_b   1.000
_cell.length_c   1.000
_cell.angle_alpha   90.00
_cell.angle_beta   90.00
_cell.angle_gamma   90.00
#
_symmetry.space_group_name_H-M   'P 1'
#
loop_
_entity.id
_entity.type
_entity.pdbx_description
1 polymer ?
#
loop_
_entity_poly.entity_id
_entity_poly.type
_entity_poly.pdbx_seq_one_letter_code
_entity_poly.pdbx_strand_id
1 'polypeptide(L)'
;MSAPAGPPQGRASQPPERAQPANRTHPLPQEGGRGEGTTRPAGPPQGRASQAPERAQHEATPVSARVLLIEDDRPIAENVILALERVGLACQHASLAAEGLARIKAGGVDLLILDVGLPDGNGFDLCRALRKFTDLPVIFLTAHADEIDRVVGLEIGADDYVVKPFSPRELAARVKTILRRVGAASGTDRPTPPAIAVDAERAAIACYGQPLALSRAEYLLLKAMAAHPGKVFSRAQLLDLAGLSEDSTERAIDTHVKSLRAKLALAAPAADLLRTHRGLGYSLASE
;
A
#
# COMPACT_ATOMS: atom_id res chain seq x y z
N MET A 1 41.43 52.15 4.16
CA MET A 1 40.72 52.08 5.45
C MET A 1 40.22 50.66 5.64
N SER A 2 40.66 50.05 6.74
CA SER A 2 40.07 48.96 7.53
C SER A 2 39.61 47.65 6.88
N ALA A 3 40.41 46.60 7.12
CA ALA A 3 39.94 45.31 7.66
C ALA A 3 40.24 45.31 9.19
N PRO A 4 39.90 44.30 10.03
CA PRO A 4 39.20 43.03 9.78
C PRO A 4 38.12 42.66 10.84
N ALA A 5 37.41 41.55 10.63
CA ALA A 5 36.63 40.86 11.66
C ALA A 5 36.97 39.35 11.64
N GLY A 6 37.27 38.77 12.81
CA GLY A 6 37.26 37.32 13.07
C GLY A 6 36.17 36.98 14.11
N PRO A 7 36.21 35.84 14.82
CA PRO A 7 36.85 34.55 14.55
C PRO A 7 35.80 33.38 14.76
N PRO A 8 36.12 32.17 15.29
CA PRO A 8 35.79 30.89 14.62
C PRO A 8 34.66 30.07 15.29
N GLN A 9 34.08 29.11 14.55
CA GLN A 9 33.16 28.11 15.10
C GLN A 9 33.93 26.82 15.44
N GLY A 10 33.74 26.33 16.67
CA GLY A 10 34.19 25.02 17.13
C GLY A 10 33.07 24.28 17.86
N ARG A 11 33.07 22.94 17.73
CA ARG A 11 32.41 21.84 18.48
C ARG A 11 32.03 20.74 17.47
N ALA A 12 32.10 19.44 17.75
CA ALA A 12 32.07 18.72 19.01
C ALA A 12 32.81 17.37 18.92
N SER A 13 33.38 16.97 20.05
CA SER A 13 33.88 15.63 20.34
C SER A 13 32.71 14.71 20.76
N GLN A 14 32.67 13.48 20.26
CA GLN A 14 31.91 12.37 20.86
C GLN A 14 32.88 11.30 21.39
N PRO A 15 32.60 10.67 22.54
CA PRO A 15 33.18 9.38 22.91
C PRO A 15 32.17 8.22 22.83
N PRO A 16 32.63 6.95 22.76
CA PRO A 16 31.83 5.82 22.29
C PRO A 16 31.31 4.84 23.37
N GLU A 17 30.37 4.01 22.91
CA GLU A 17 29.97 2.63 23.26
C GLU A 17 30.26 2.03 24.65
N ARG A 18 29.21 1.40 25.21
CA ARG A 18 29.31 0.38 26.25
C ARG A 18 28.63 -0.92 25.82
N ALA A 19 29.42 -1.99 25.84
CA ALA A 19 29.09 -3.37 25.55
C ALA A 19 28.16 -4.02 26.60
N GLN A 20 27.37 -4.99 26.14
CA GLN A 20 26.69 -6.01 26.95
C GLN A 20 27.54 -7.29 27.00
N PRO A 21 27.39 -8.13 28.04
CA PRO A 21 27.68 -9.55 27.90
C PRO A 21 26.47 -10.45 28.14
N ALA A 22 26.44 -11.49 27.33
CA ALA A 22 25.56 -12.65 27.38
C ALA A 22 25.70 -13.46 28.67
N ASN A 23 24.66 -14.24 29.02
CA ASN A 23 24.86 -15.40 29.89
C ASN A 23 24.11 -16.65 29.38
N ARG A 24 24.85 -17.75 29.52
CA ARG A 24 24.66 -19.09 29.00
C ARG A 24 23.80 -19.96 29.94
N THR A 25 22.91 -20.73 29.31
CA THR A 25 22.60 -22.16 29.53
C THR A 25 22.97 -22.85 30.84
N HIS A 26 21.98 -23.56 31.42
CA HIS A 26 22.19 -24.87 32.07
C HIS A 26 21.05 -25.85 31.73
N PRO A 27 21.32 -27.18 31.66
CA PRO A 27 20.44 -28.20 31.07
C PRO A 27 19.78 -29.16 32.09
N LEU A 28 18.83 -29.94 31.56
CA LEU A 28 18.08 -31.06 32.16
C LEU A 28 18.95 -32.27 32.59
N PRO A 29 18.38 -33.16 33.44
CA PRO A 29 18.51 -34.62 33.31
C PRO A 29 17.11 -35.29 33.19
N GLN A 30 16.82 -36.24 32.27
CA GLN A 30 17.10 -37.70 32.29
C GLN A 30 16.84 -38.35 33.66
N GLU A 31 16.15 -39.49 33.84
CA GLU A 31 15.91 -40.67 33.02
C GLU A 31 14.90 -41.61 33.76
N GLY A 32 14.33 -42.61 33.07
CA GLY A 32 14.16 -43.95 33.65
C GLY A 32 12.74 -44.49 33.87
N GLY A 33 12.47 -45.69 33.33
CA GLY A 33 11.41 -46.57 33.82
C GLY A 33 10.85 -47.59 32.81
N ARG A 34 11.50 -48.75 32.66
CA ARG A 34 11.02 -49.94 31.94
C ARG A 34 10.03 -50.76 32.79
N GLY A 35 9.10 -51.48 32.16
CA GLY A 35 8.35 -52.57 32.79
C GLY A 35 7.35 -53.25 31.84
N GLU A 36 7.58 -54.53 31.54
CA GLU A 36 6.79 -55.43 30.67
C GLU A 36 5.56 -56.03 31.40
N GLY A 37 4.54 -56.50 30.66
CA GLY A 37 3.52 -57.40 31.22
C GLY A 37 2.16 -57.52 30.50
N THR A 38 2.10 -58.36 29.46
CA THR A 38 1.15 -59.47 29.21
C THR A 38 -0.38 -59.38 29.55
N THR A 39 -1.18 -59.62 28.49
CA THR A 39 -2.49 -60.33 28.36
C THR A 39 -3.89 -59.70 28.57
N ARG A 40 -4.65 -59.87 27.47
CA ARG A 40 -6.09 -60.17 27.26
C ARG A 40 -7.12 -59.03 27.20
N PRO A 41 -8.14 -59.17 26.31
CA PRO A 41 -9.05 -58.09 25.92
C PRO A 41 -10.36 -58.11 26.72
N ALA A 42 -10.89 -56.94 27.08
CA ALA A 42 -12.25 -56.80 27.59
C ALA A 42 -12.79 -55.37 27.39
N GLY A 43 -13.92 -55.28 26.68
CA GLY A 43 -14.93 -54.23 26.85
C GLY A 43 -14.73 -52.93 26.05
N PRO A 44 -15.75 -52.45 25.31
CA PRO A 44 -15.75 -51.09 24.80
C PRO A 44 -16.24 -50.13 25.89
N PRO A 45 -15.61 -48.97 26.09
CA PRO A 45 -16.29 -47.83 26.66
C PRO A 45 -16.43 -46.72 25.62
N GLN A 46 -17.66 -46.26 25.48
CA GLN A 46 -18.03 -45.03 24.80
C GLN A 46 -17.25 -43.86 25.42
N GLY A 47 -16.59 -43.07 24.57
CA GLY A 47 -15.90 -41.85 24.96
C GLY A 47 -15.90 -40.88 23.79
N ARG A 48 -16.76 -39.87 23.88
CA ARG A 48 -16.76 -38.70 23.00
C ARG A 48 -15.37 -38.08 22.96
N ALA A 49 -14.72 -38.12 21.81
CA ALA A 49 -13.63 -37.22 21.48
C ALA A 49 -14.10 -36.33 20.32
N SER A 50 -14.41 -35.09 20.68
CA SER A 50 -14.56 -33.97 19.76
C SER A 50 -13.29 -33.83 18.93
N GLN A 51 -13.29 -34.33 17.70
CA GLN A 51 -12.32 -33.93 16.70
C GLN A 51 -12.83 -32.63 16.08
N ALA A 52 -12.40 -31.51 16.65
CA ALA A 52 -12.35 -30.26 15.93
C ALA A 52 -11.42 -30.47 14.71
N PRO A 53 -11.79 -30.07 13.49
CA PRO A 53 -10.86 -30.08 12.40
C PRO A 53 -9.80 -29.03 12.72
N GLU A 54 -8.59 -29.53 12.98
CA GLU A 54 -7.35 -28.80 13.01
C GLU A 54 -7.31 -27.96 11.73
N ARG A 55 -7.58 -26.66 11.88
CA ARG A 55 -7.50 -25.69 10.80
C ARG A 55 -6.03 -25.63 10.40
N ALA A 56 -5.66 -26.45 9.42
CA ALA A 56 -4.43 -26.31 8.68
C ALA A 56 -4.35 -24.85 8.24
N GLN A 57 -3.46 -24.12 8.91
CA GLN A 57 -3.03 -22.79 8.52
C GLN A 57 -2.41 -22.96 7.13
N HIS A 58 -3.21 -22.71 6.10
CA HIS A 58 -2.68 -22.41 4.77
C HIS A 58 -2.02 -21.04 4.89
N GLU A 59 -0.78 -21.05 5.35
CA GLU A 59 0.15 -19.94 5.17
C GLU A 59 0.42 -19.89 3.66
N ALA A 60 -0.41 -19.12 2.95
CA ALA A 60 -0.22 -18.87 1.54
C ALA A 60 1.13 -18.17 1.38
N THR A 61 2.12 -18.89 0.85
CA THR A 61 3.40 -18.32 0.43
C THR A 61 3.09 -17.07 -0.40
N PRO A 62 3.53 -15.86 -0.02
CA PRO A 62 3.22 -14.66 -0.78
C PRO A 62 3.81 -14.85 -2.18
N VAL A 63 2.95 -14.80 -3.19
CA VAL A 63 3.37 -14.94 -4.59
C VAL A 63 4.17 -13.68 -4.94
N SER A 64 5.49 -13.77 -4.91
CA SER A 64 6.37 -12.66 -5.30
C SER A 64 6.07 -12.27 -6.74
N ALA A 65 5.73 -10.99 -6.96
CA ALA A 65 5.51 -10.46 -8.30
C ALA A 65 6.74 -10.70 -9.20
N ARG A 66 6.48 -11.09 -10.45
CA ARG A 66 7.46 -11.53 -11.44
C ARG A 66 7.71 -10.43 -12.45
N VAL A 67 8.88 -9.81 -12.36
CA VAL A 67 9.36 -8.77 -13.27
C VAL A 67 10.18 -9.41 -14.38
N LEU A 68 9.95 -9.02 -15.64
CA LEU A 68 10.84 -9.34 -16.75
C LEU A 68 11.70 -8.12 -17.07
N LEU A 69 13.01 -8.29 -17.11
CA LEU A 69 13.98 -7.30 -17.57
C LEU A 69 14.52 -7.70 -18.94
N ILE A 70 14.41 -6.80 -19.92
CA ILE A 70 15.01 -6.94 -21.24
C ILE A 70 16.09 -5.85 -21.38
N GLU A 71 17.35 -6.25 -21.29
CA GLU A 71 18.53 -5.36 -21.27
C GLU A 71 19.75 -6.17 -21.75
N ASP A 72 20.50 -5.67 -22.73
CA ASP A 72 21.66 -6.36 -23.30
C ASP A 72 22.96 -6.08 -22.51
N ASP A 73 23.07 -4.93 -21.85
CA ASP A 73 24.19 -4.62 -20.96
C ASP A 73 24.10 -5.43 -19.65
N ARG A 74 24.98 -6.44 -19.55
CA ARG A 74 25.04 -7.35 -18.38
C ARG A 74 25.30 -6.61 -17.06
N PRO A 75 26.31 -5.73 -16.92
CA PRO A 75 26.49 -4.92 -15.72
C PRO A 75 25.24 -4.15 -15.29
N ILE A 76 24.49 -3.55 -16.22
CA ILE A 76 23.23 -2.86 -15.89
C ILE A 76 22.20 -3.89 -15.41
N ALA A 77 22.03 -4.99 -16.15
CA ALA A 77 21.06 -6.02 -15.82
C ALA A 77 21.29 -6.63 -14.42
N GLU A 78 22.53 -7.00 -14.08
CA GLU A 78 22.89 -7.57 -12.78
C GLU A 78 22.57 -6.61 -11.62
N ASN A 79 22.86 -5.32 -11.80
CA ASN A 79 22.55 -4.30 -10.80
C ASN A 79 21.05 -4.13 -10.57
N VAL A 80 20.25 -4.20 -11.65
CA VAL A 80 18.79 -4.11 -11.58
C VAL A 80 18.20 -5.35 -10.91
N ILE A 81 18.61 -6.55 -11.32
CA ILE A 81 18.16 -7.82 -10.73
C ILE A 81 18.42 -7.81 -9.21
N LEU A 82 19.65 -7.50 -8.80
CA LEU A 82 20.02 -7.44 -7.39
C LEU A 82 19.21 -6.42 -6.60
N ALA A 83 18.89 -5.27 -7.22
CA ALA A 83 18.06 -4.25 -6.58
C ALA A 83 16.59 -4.72 -6.41
N LEU A 84 16.05 -5.46 -7.39
CA LEU A 84 14.69 -6.03 -7.33
C LEU A 84 14.58 -7.16 -6.31
N GLU A 85 15.56 -8.06 -6.26
CA GLU A 85 15.60 -9.17 -5.30
C GLU A 85 15.66 -8.67 -3.85
N ARG A 86 16.48 -7.65 -3.58
CA ARG A 86 16.57 -7.00 -2.25
C ARG A 86 15.24 -6.44 -1.75
N VAL A 87 14.32 -6.15 -2.66
CA VAL A 87 13.01 -5.60 -2.33
C VAL A 87 11.89 -6.65 -2.40
N GLY A 88 12.24 -7.94 -2.58
CA GLY A 88 11.33 -9.08 -2.55
C GLY A 88 10.63 -9.39 -3.89
N LEU A 89 11.14 -8.85 -4.99
CA LEU A 89 10.58 -9.05 -6.33
C LEU A 89 11.41 -10.08 -7.11
N ALA A 90 10.74 -11.05 -7.73
CA ALA A 90 11.40 -12.00 -8.60
C ALA A 90 11.69 -11.32 -9.95
N CYS A 91 12.91 -11.44 -10.47
CA CYS A 91 13.29 -10.87 -11.75
C CYS A 91 13.80 -11.96 -12.70
N GLN A 92 13.19 -12.04 -13.88
CA GLN A 92 13.71 -12.81 -15.01
C GLN A 92 14.42 -11.86 -15.96
N HIS A 93 15.54 -12.28 -16.53
CA HIS A 93 16.32 -11.46 -17.45
C HIS A 93 16.44 -12.09 -18.84
N ALA A 94 16.27 -11.27 -19.88
CA ALA A 94 16.53 -11.58 -21.27
C ALA A 94 17.44 -10.51 -21.87
N SER A 95 18.38 -10.90 -22.73
CA SER A 95 19.28 -9.94 -23.39
C SER A 95 18.79 -9.48 -24.75
N LEU A 96 17.71 -10.08 -25.26
CA LEU A 96 17.19 -9.87 -26.60
C LEU A 96 15.66 -9.67 -26.56
N ALA A 97 15.16 -8.81 -27.45
CA ALA A 97 13.73 -8.56 -27.61
C ALA A 97 12.95 -9.84 -27.95
N ALA A 98 13.50 -10.67 -28.84
CA ALA A 98 12.87 -11.93 -29.25
C ALA A 98 12.68 -12.91 -28.09
N GLU A 99 13.67 -13.02 -27.21
CA GLU A 99 13.62 -13.87 -26.03
C GLU A 99 12.59 -13.35 -25.02
N GLY A 100 12.60 -12.03 -24.77
CA GLY A 100 11.63 -11.41 -23.87
C GLY A 100 10.19 -11.58 -24.35
N LEU A 101 9.94 -11.43 -25.66
CA LEU A 101 8.62 -11.65 -26.25
C LEU A 101 8.13 -13.09 -26.07
N ALA A 102 9.00 -14.08 -26.24
CA ALA A 102 8.66 -15.49 -26.02
C ALA A 102 8.24 -15.75 -24.56
N ARG A 103 8.95 -15.15 -23.59
CA ARG A 103 8.62 -15.26 -22.16
C ARG A 103 7.31 -14.56 -21.79
N ILE A 104 7.03 -13.39 -22.36
CA ILE A 104 5.75 -12.70 -22.17
C ILE A 104 4.59 -13.56 -22.68
N LYS A 105 4.74 -14.19 -23.85
CA LYS A 105 3.72 -15.10 -24.41
C LYS A 105 3.53 -16.38 -23.60
N ALA A 106 4.57 -16.87 -22.92
CA ALA A 106 4.46 -18.00 -22.00
C ALA A 106 3.64 -17.66 -20.73
N GLY A 107 3.45 -16.37 -20.46
CA GLY A 107 2.62 -15.86 -19.38
C GLY A 107 3.33 -15.78 -18.04
N GLY A 108 2.69 -15.09 -17.09
CA GLY A 108 3.20 -14.95 -15.74
C GLY A 108 4.27 -13.87 -15.55
N VAL A 109 4.24 -12.83 -16.38
CA VAL A 109 4.99 -11.59 -16.16
C VAL A 109 4.01 -10.56 -15.62
N ASP A 110 4.36 -9.88 -14.53
CA ASP A 110 3.52 -8.89 -13.86
C ASP A 110 3.96 -7.44 -14.20
N LEU A 111 5.22 -7.26 -14.62
CA LEU A 111 5.77 -6.00 -15.12
C LEU A 111 6.97 -6.25 -16.04
N LEU A 112 7.10 -5.42 -17.09
CA LEU A 112 8.24 -5.41 -17.99
C LEU A 112 9.11 -4.16 -17.76
N ILE A 113 10.42 -4.36 -17.62
CA ILE A 113 11.44 -3.33 -17.75
C ILE A 113 12.12 -3.56 -19.09
N LEU A 114 12.12 -2.56 -19.97
CA LEU A 114 12.53 -2.70 -21.36
C LEU A 114 13.54 -1.62 -21.74
N ASP A 115 14.76 -2.03 -22.11
CA ASP A 115 15.66 -1.13 -22.80
C ASP A 115 15.13 -0.80 -24.20
N VAL A 116 15.24 0.47 -24.58
CA VAL A 116 14.96 0.96 -25.92
C VAL A 116 16.03 0.50 -26.91
N GLY A 117 17.29 0.47 -26.48
CA GLY A 117 18.47 0.27 -27.32
C GLY A 117 18.90 -1.18 -27.56
N LEU A 118 17.95 -2.10 -27.79
CA LEU A 118 18.28 -3.53 -27.94
C LEU A 118 19.00 -3.84 -29.26
N PRO A 119 19.92 -4.83 -29.27
CA PRO A 119 20.71 -5.17 -30.46
C PRO A 119 19.90 -5.85 -31.58
N ASP A 120 18.73 -6.43 -31.25
CA ASP A 120 17.86 -7.15 -32.19
C ASP A 120 16.58 -6.38 -32.55
N GLY A 121 16.44 -5.12 -32.12
CA GLY A 121 15.32 -4.26 -32.50
C GLY A 121 15.10 -3.06 -31.60
N ASN A 122 14.07 -2.27 -31.87
CA ASN A 122 13.70 -1.11 -31.05
C ASN A 122 12.68 -1.50 -29.96
N GLY A 123 12.98 -1.19 -28.70
CA GLY A 123 12.07 -1.46 -27.57
C GLY A 123 10.69 -0.81 -27.71
N PHE A 124 10.58 0.34 -28.36
CA PHE A 124 9.26 0.97 -28.62
C PHE A 124 8.40 0.14 -29.56
N ASP A 125 9.00 -0.44 -30.60
CA ASP A 125 8.27 -1.28 -31.56
C ASP A 125 7.81 -2.59 -30.91
N LEU A 126 8.64 -3.15 -30.02
CA LEU A 126 8.24 -4.28 -29.19
C LEU A 126 7.03 -3.91 -28.31
N CYS A 127 7.06 -2.79 -27.61
CA CYS A 127 5.93 -2.34 -26.78
C CYS A 127 4.65 -2.13 -27.59
N ARG A 128 4.72 -1.50 -28.77
CA ARG A 128 3.58 -1.36 -29.68
C ARG A 128 3.00 -2.71 -30.11
N ALA A 129 3.85 -3.71 -30.32
CA ALA A 129 3.41 -5.07 -30.63
C ALA A 129 2.74 -5.75 -29.42
N LEU A 130 3.27 -5.55 -28.21
CA LEU A 130 2.70 -6.07 -26.96
C LEU A 130 1.29 -5.52 -26.70
N ARG A 131 1.08 -4.21 -26.91
CA ARG A 131 -0.22 -3.54 -26.68
C ARG A 131 -1.37 -4.08 -27.54
N LYS A 132 -1.09 -4.84 -28.60
CA LYS A 132 -2.13 -5.51 -29.40
C LYS A 132 -2.78 -6.69 -28.68
N PHE A 133 -2.14 -7.24 -27.63
CA PHE A 133 -2.61 -8.45 -26.96
C PHE A 133 -2.42 -8.45 -25.44
N THR A 134 -1.72 -7.48 -24.86
CA THR A 134 -1.53 -7.39 -23.40
C THR A 134 -1.39 -5.94 -22.91
N ASP A 135 -2.00 -5.69 -21.75
CA ASP A 135 -1.87 -4.45 -20.98
C ASP A 135 -0.76 -4.54 -19.92
N LEU A 136 0.22 -5.43 -20.13
CA LEU A 136 1.37 -5.61 -19.24
C LEU A 136 2.02 -4.25 -18.94
N PRO A 137 2.23 -3.87 -17.67
CA PRO A 137 2.88 -2.61 -17.34
C PRO A 137 4.32 -2.57 -17.85
N VAL A 138 4.74 -1.46 -18.48
CA VAL A 138 6.07 -1.30 -19.09
C VAL A 138 6.79 -0.07 -18.53
N ILE A 139 8.01 -0.28 -18.02
CA ILE A 139 8.98 0.77 -17.73
C ILE A 139 10.06 0.75 -18.81
N PHE A 140 10.30 1.88 -19.47
CA PHE A 140 11.39 2.00 -20.42
C PHE A 140 12.69 2.45 -19.77
N LEU A 141 13.81 1.85 -20.18
CA LEU A 141 15.15 2.36 -19.94
C LEU A 141 15.64 3.01 -21.24
N THR A 142 16.08 4.27 -21.19
CA THR A 142 16.55 5.01 -22.37
C THR A 142 17.88 5.71 -22.07
N ALA A 143 18.74 5.88 -23.07
CA ALA A 143 19.97 6.66 -22.95
C ALA A 143 19.74 8.18 -23.06
N HIS A 144 18.65 8.62 -23.67
CA HIS A 144 18.39 10.03 -23.94
C HIS A 144 16.97 10.45 -23.56
N ALA A 145 16.85 11.54 -22.81
CA ALA A 145 15.56 12.12 -22.46
C ALA A 145 14.78 12.63 -23.70
N ASP A 146 15.50 12.94 -24.79
CA ASP A 146 14.94 13.50 -26.02
C ASP A 146 14.40 12.43 -27.00
N GLU A 147 14.69 11.14 -26.78
CA GLU A 147 14.21 10.03 -27.63
C GLU A 147 12.70 9.79 -27.49
N ILE A 148 12.08 10.36 -26.45
CA ILE A 148 10.66 10.17 -26.13
C ILE A 148 9.97 11.53 -26.19
N ASP A 149 9.28 11.79 -27.30
CA ASP A 149 8.32 12.88 -27.31
C ASP A 149 7.25 12.57 -26.25
N ARG A 150 7.01 13.51 -25.34
CA ARG A 150 6.09 13.39 -24.20
C ARG A 150 4.66 13.05 -24.64
N VAL A 151 4.34 13.33 -25.91
CA VAL A 151 3.09 12.95 -26.59
C VAL A 151 3.12 11.50 -27.08
N VAL A 152 4.22 11.05 -27.66
CA VAL A 152 4.40 9.69 -28.20
C VAL A 152 4.45 8.64 -27.08
N GLY A 153 5.03 9.00 -25.92
CA GLY A 153 5.06 8.09 -24.77
C GLY A 153 3.69 7.78 -24.16
N LEU A 154 2.75 8.73 -24.25
CA LEU A 154 1.36 8.54 -23.84
C LEU A 154 0.56 7.71 -24.86
N GLU A 155 0.85 7.82 -26.15
CA GLU A 155 0.18 7.05 -27.21
C GLU A 155 0.64 5.58 -27.31
N ILE A 156 1.89 5.29 -26.90
CA ILE A 156 2.44 3.92 -26.90
C ILE A 156 2.03 3.14 -25.64
N GLY A 157 1.43 3.81 -24.65
CA GLY A 157 0.89 3.18 -23.44
C GLY A 157 1.97 2.74 -22.45
N ALA A 158 3.04 3.53 -22.29
CA ALA A 158 4.06 3.30 -21.28
C ALA A 158 3.61 3.75 -19.88
N ASP A 159 4.03 3.02 -18.85
CA ASP A 159 3.67 3.33 -17.46
C ASP A 159 4.69 4.23 -16.76
N ASP A 160 5.97 4.14 -17.16
CA ASP A 160 7.05 5.02 -16.68
C ASP A 160 8.27 4.99 -17.63
N TYR A 161 9.16 5.97 -17.46
CA TYR A 161 10.41 6.12 -18.21
C TYR A 161 11.57 6.44 -17.27
N VAL A 162 12.71 5.79 -17.49
CA VAL A 162 13.92 5.98 -16.70
C VAL A 162 15.10 6.24 -17.64
N VAL A 163 15.74 7.39 -17.48
CA VAL A 163 16.90 7.80 -18.28
C VAL A 163 18.19 7.27 -17.63
N LYS A 164 19.08 6.69 -18.43
CA LYS A 164 20.44 6.27 -18.05
C LYS A 164 21.35 7.51 -17.98
N PRO A 165 22.18 7.69 -16.93
CA PRO A 165 22.39 6.80 -15.81
C PRO A 165 21.33 6.93 -14.71
N PHE A 166 20.84 5.81 -14.19
CA PHE A 166 19.85 5.76 -13.12
C PHE A 166 20.37 5.00 -11.89
N SER A 167 19.72 5.22 -10.75
CA SER A 167 19.96 4.40 -9.55
C SER A 167 19.11 3.12 -9.61
N PRO A 168 19.71 1.91 -9.51
CA PRO A 168 18.95 0.66 -9.47
C PRO A 168 17.92 0.61 -8.32
N ARG A 169 18.22 1.30 -7.20
CA ARG A 169 17.29 1.43 -6.07
C ARG A 169 16.08 2.29 -6.42
N GLU A 170 16.27 3.34 -7.21
CA GLU A 170 15.18 4.18 -7.69
C GLU A 170 14.26 3.40 -8.64
N LEU A 171 14.86 2.67 -9.60
CA LEU A 171 14.11 1.79 -10.50
C LEU A 171 13.29 0.75 -9.73
N ALA A 172 13.88 0.10 -8.72
CA ALA A 172 13.15 -0.86 -7.87
C ALA A 172 11.98 -0.21 -7.10
N ALA A 173 12.12 1.04 -6.65
CA ALA A 173 11.02 1.78 -6.00
C ALA A 173 9.89 2.16 -6.98
N ARG A 174 10.23 2.49 -8.23
CA ARG A 174 9.28 2.75 -9.32
C ARG A 174 8.51 1.47 -9.69
N VAL A 175 9.23 0.36 -9.89
CA VAL A 175 8.64 -0.97 -10.13
C VAL A 175 7.65 -1.34 -9.03
N LYS A 176 8.03 -1.18 -7.75
CA LYS A 176 7.10 -1.38 -6.61
C LYS A 176 5.87 -0.49 -6.68
N THR A 177 6.04 0.75 -7.09
CA THR A 177 4.93 1.71 -7.20
C THR A 177 3.95 1.32 -8.31
N ILE A 178 4.44 0.86 -9.46
CA ILE A 178 3.61 0.41 -10.58
C ILE A 178 2.92 -0.91 -10.25
N LEU A 179 3.66 -1.91 -9.75
CA LEU A 179 3.07 -3.18 -9.29
C LEU A 179 2.01 -2.96 -8.20
N ARG A 180 2.20 -1.98 -7.30
CA ARG A 180 1.17 -1.59 -6.33
C ARG A 180 -0.07 -0.98 -7.01
N ARG A 181 0.08 -0.20 -8.07
CA ARG A 181 -1.06 0.37 -8.84
C ARG A 181 -1.83 -0.71 -9.60
N VAL A 182 -1.11 -1.65 -10.19
CA VAL A 182 -1.67 -2.76 -11.00
C VAL A 182 -2.33 -3.80 -10.08
N GLY A 183 -1.69 -4.12 -8.96
CA GLY A 183 -2.29 -4.91 -7.87
C GLY A 183 -3.50 -4.20 -7.24
N ALA A 184 -3.49 -2.87 -7.12
CA ALA A 184 -4.64 -2.10 -6.64
C ALA A 184 -5.85 -2.11 -7.59
N ALA A 185 -5.66 -2.48 -8.87
CA ALA A 185 -6.76 -2.68 -9.82
C ALA A 185 -7.39 -4.08 -9.70
N SER A 186 -6.73 -5.05 -9.04
CA SER A 186 -7.18 -6.45 -8.97
C SER A 186 -7.19 -7.09 -7.57
N GLY A 187 -6.77 -6.40 -6.50
CA GLY A 187 -6.62 -7.01 -5.17
C GLY A 187 -6.76 -6.02 -4.01
N THR A 188 -7.66 -6.39 -3.11
CA THR A 188 -8.13 -5.70 -1.90
C THR A 188 -7.07 -5.58 -0.80
N ASP A 189 -6.09 -4.67 -0.92
CA ASP A 189 -5.29 -4.27 0.26
C ASP A 189 -4.62 -2.89 0.15
N ARG A 190 -5.41 -1.89 -0.26
CA ARG A 190 -5.18 -0.55 0.30
C ARG A 190 -5.74 -0.64 1.73
N PRO A 191 -5.12 -0.06 2.78
CA PRO A 191 -5.96 0.42 3.87
C PRO A 191 -6.97 1.34 3.19
N THR A 192 -8.22 0.89 3.10
CA THR A 192 -9.31 1.67 2.54
C THR A 192 -9.19 3.02 3.22
N PRO A 193 -8.97 4.13 2.49
CA PRO A 193 -8.94 5.42 3.14
C PRO A 193 -10.21 5.49 3.98
N PRO A 194 -10.10 5.78 5.29
CA PRO A 194 -11.22 5.63 6.19
C PRO A 194 -12.38 6.42 5.61
N ALA A 195 -13.58 5.88 5.75
CA ALA A 195 -14.79 6.46 5.17
C ALA A 195 -14.86 7.96 5.44
N ILE A 196 -14.39 8.40 6.62
CA ILE A 196 -14.15 9.80 6.97
C ILE A 196 -12.75 9.96 7.58
N ALA A 197 -11.92 10.82 6.99
CA ALA A 197 -10.62 11.25 7.52
C ALA A 197 -10.69 12.70 7.98
N VAL A 198 -10.34 12.99 9.24
CA VAL A 198 -10.35 14.34 9.81
C VAL A 198 -8.92 14.85 9.96
N ASP A 199 -8.61 15.96 9.29
CA ASP A 199 -7.38 16.73 9.48
C ASP A 199 -7.70 17.94 10.37
N ALA A 200 -7.37 17.82 11.66
CA ALA A 200 -7.67 18.85 12.65
C ALA A 200 -6.80 20.10 12.49
N GLU A 201 -5.56 19.96 12.00
CA GLU A 201 -4.63 21.08 11.79
C GLU A 201 -5.07 21.96 10.62
N ARG A 202 -5.52 21.32 9.54
CA ARG A 202 -6.01 22.03 8.33
C ARG A 202 -7.50 22.35 8.37
N ALA A 203 -8.20 21.93 9.43
CA ALA A 203 -9.65 21.99 9.54
C ALA A 203 -10.38 21.43 8.30
N ALA A 204 -9.90 20.28 7.82
CA ALA A 204 -10.39 19.64 6.60
C ALA A 204 -10.89 18.22 6.89
N ILE A 205 -11.89 17.77 6.12
CA ILE A 205 -12.38 16.39 6.18
C ILE A 205 -12.40 15.82 4.77
N ALA A 206 -11.91 14.58 4.62
CA ALA A 206 -11.98 13.83 3.38
C ALA A 206 -12.87 12.60 3.53
N CYS A 207 -13.61 12.25 2.48
CA CYS A 207 -14.43 11.05 2.37
C CYS A 207 -13.77 10.10 1.37
N TYR A 208 -13.35 8.90 1.80
CA TYR A 208 -12.57 7.96 0.98
C TYR A 208 -11.38 8.62 0.25
N GLY A 209 -10.73 9.58 0.91
CA GLY A 209 -9.60 10.35 0.36
C GLY A 209 -9.98 11.53 -0.55
N GLN A 210 -11.26 11.79 -0.81
CA GLN A 210 -11.75 12.98 -1.52
C GLN A 210 -12.04 14.14 -0.54
N PRO A 211 -11.41 15.31 -0.67
CA PRO A 211 -11.65 16.44 0.23
C PRO A 211 -13.08 16.98 0.10
N LEU A 212 -13.76 17.20 1.22
CA LEU A 212 -15.10 17.76 1.26
C LEU A 212 -15.06 19.29 1.41
N ALA A 213 -15.77 20.00 0.54
CA ALA A 213 -15.96 21.45 0.67
C ALA A 213 -17.04 21.76 1.72
N LEU A 214 -16.66 21.76 3.01
CA LEU A 214 -17.57 21.96 4.14
C LEU A 214 -17.57 23.42 4.63
N SER A 215 -18.73 23.91 5.07
CA SER A 215 -18.82 25.12 5.88
C SER A 215 -18.36 24.84 7.32
N ARG A 216 -18.12 25.88 8.12
CA ARG A 216 -17.70 25.74 9.53
C ARG A 216 -18.64 24.84 10.33
N ALA A 217 -19.95 25.05 10.25
CA ALA A 217 -20.93 24.28 11.00
C ALA A 217 -20.94 22.80 10.55
N GLU A 218 -20.84 22.54 9.25
CA GLU A 218 -20.80 21.19 8.69
C GLU A 218 -19.51 20.44 9.09
N TYR A 219 -18.36 21.12 9.08
CA TYR A 219 -17.10 20.57 9.55
C TYR A 219 -17.18 20.18 11.02
N LEU A 220 -17.67 21.08 11.89
CA LEU A 220 -17.78 20.82 13.32
C LEU A 220 -18.73 19.67 13.63
N LEU A 221 -19.88 19.61 12.95
CA LEU A 221 -20.84 18.50 13.09
C LEU A 221 -20.27 17.16 12.63
N LEU A 222 -19.63 17.13 11.45
CA LEU A 222 -19.06 15.89 10.93
C LEU A 222 -17.87 15.43 11.77
N LYS A 223 -17.02 16.35 12.24
CA LYS A 223 -15.94 16.06 13.19
C LYS A 223 -16.47 15.49 14.50
N ALA A 224 -17.53 16.07 15.05
CA ALA A 224 -18.15 15.62 16.29
C ALA A 224 -18.68 14.18 16.17
N MET A 225 -19.35 13.86 15.06
CA MET A 225 -19.82 12.50 14.80
C MET A 225 -18.67 11.52 14.49
N ALA A 226 -17.65 11.96 13.75
CA ALA A 226 -16.49 11.14 13.40
C ALA A 226 -15.61 10.76 14.60
N ALA A 227 -15.65 11.53 15.68
CA ALA A 227 -14.98 11.17 16.93
C ALA A 227 -15.59 9.94 17.63
N HIS A 228 -16.87 9.62 17.34
CA HIS A 228 -17.55 8.45 17.89
C HIS A 228 -18.44 7.78 16.82
N PRO A 229 -17.85 7.08 15.83
CA PRO A 229 -18.62 6.38 14.79
C PRO A 229 -19.62 5.39 15.41
N GLY A 230 -20.81 5.28 14.83
CA GLY A 230 -21.90 4.42 15.30
C GLY A 230 -22.71 4.97 16.48
N LYS A 231 -22.22 5.99 17.21
CA LYS A 231 -22.97 6.62 18.31
C LYS A 231 -24.11 7.48 17.77
N VAL A 232 -25.30 7.32 18.34
CA VAL A 232 -26.44 8.20 18.07
C VAL A 232 -26.33 9.45 18.92
N PHE A 233 -26.35 10.61 18.28
CA PHE A 233 -26.37 11.91 18.92
C PHE A 233 -27.72 12.59 18.72
N SER A 234 -28.30 13.14 19.80
CA SER A 234 -29.46 14.02 19.69
C SER A 234 -29.09 15.37 19.05
N ARG A 235 -30.09 16.13 18.61
CA ARG A 235 -29.86 17.47 18.02
C ARG A 235 -29.19 18.42 19.02
N ALA A 236 -29.68 18.44 20.26
CA ALA A 236 -29.08 19.20 21.34
C ALA A 236 -27.62 18.77 21.60
N GLN A 237 -27.34 17.47 21.64
CA GLN A 237 -25.97 16.96 21.80
C GLN A 237 -25.05 17.36 20.64
N LEU A 238 -25.54 17.35 19.40
CA LEU A 238 -24.76 17.79 18.24
C LEU A 238 -24.49 19.29 18.24
N LEU A 239 -25.45 20.11 18.68
CA LEU A 239 -25.24 21.56 18.86
C LEU A 239 -24.16 21.82 19.90
N ASP A 240 -24.29 21.21 21.08
CA ASP A 240 -23.36 21.42 22.19
C ASP A 240 -21.96 20.93 21.84
N LEU A 241 -21.84 19.72 21.29
CA LEU A 241 -20.55 19.12 20.94
C LEU A 241 -19.87 19.82 19.77
N ALA A 242 -20.64 20.37 18.82
CA ALA A 242 -20.10 21.18 17.74
C ALA A 242 -19.79 22.62 18.17
N GLY A 243 -20.15 23.04 19.39
CA GLY A 243 -19.99 24.41 19.86
C GLY A 243 -20.83 25.41 19.06
N LEU A 244 -22.03 25.00 18.65
CA LEU A 244 -22.96 25.78 17.82
C LEU A 244 -24.17 26.29 18.62
N SER A 245 -24.28 26.00 19.92
CA SER A 245 -25.46 26.28 20.73
C SER A 245 -25.78 27.77 20.90
N GLU A 246 -24.79 28.66 20.77
CA GLU A 246 -25.00 30.11 20.81
C GLU A 246 -25.48 30.68 19.46
N ASP A 247 -25.08 30.04 18.35
CA ASP A 247 -25.24 30.54 16.99
C ASP A 247 -26.39 29.85 16.23
N SER A 248 -26.99 28.80 16.79
CA SER A 248 -27.87 27.90 16.04
C SER A 248 -28.93 27.20 16.90
N THR A 249 -30.02 26.79 16.24
CA THR A 249 -31.12 26.05 16.87
C THR A 249 -31.06 24.57 16.50
N GLU A 250 -31.80 23.72 17.23
CA GLU A 250 -31.86 22.28 16.93
C GLU A 250 -32.37 22.01 15.50
N ARG A 251 -33.21 22.89 14.96
CA ARG A 251 -33.71 22.79 13.58
C ARG A 251 -32.63 23.08 12.54
N ALA A 252 -31.61 23.89 12.87
CA ALA A 252 -30.50 24.16 11.95
C ALA A 252 -29.64 22.91 11.70
N ILE A 253 -29.58 21.98 12.67
CA ILE A 253 -28.90 20.69 12.52
C ILE A 253 -29.47 19.90 11.35
N ASP A 254 -30.79 19.89 11.17
CA ASP A 254 -31.43 19.16 10.07
C ASP A 254 -31.00 19.70 8.70
N THR A 255 -30.83 21.02 8.58
CA THR A 255 -30.34 21.68 7.36
C THR A 255 -28.87 21.35 7.10
N HIS A 256 -28.01 21.42 8.12
CA HIS A 256 -26.61 21.06 7.98
C HIS A 256 -26.43 19.58 7.65
N VAL A 257 -27.20 18.70 8.28
CA VAL A 257 -27.22 17.26 7.98
C VAL A 257 -27.68 17.00 6.54
N LYS A 258 -28.70 17.70 6.05
CA LYS A 258 -29.15 17.60 4.66
C LYS A 258 -28.05 18.01 3.68
N SER A 259 -27.35 19.11 3.95
CA SER A 259 -26.23 19.59 3.14
C SER A 259 -25.04 18.63 3.18
N LEU A 260 -24.67 18.15 4.37
CA LEU A 260 -23.64 17.12 4.56
C LEU A 260 -23.94 15.87 3.76
N ARG A 261 -25.19 15.38 3.78
CA ARG A 261 -25.61 14.21 3.01
C ARG A 261 -25.40 14.42 1.51
N ALA A 262 -25.74 15.60 0.97
CA ALA A 262 -25.51 15.90 -0.44
C ALA A 262 -24.02 15.87 -0.79
N LYS A 263 -23.16 16.46 0.04
CA LYS A 263 -21.71 16.50 -0.17
C LYS A 263 -21.07 15.11 -0.04
N LEU A 264 -21.50 14.32 0.93
CA LEU A 264 -21.07 12.93 1.10
C LEU A 264 -21.52 12.04 -0.06
N ALA A 265 -22.74 12.22 -0.56
CA ALA A 265 -23.24 11.48 -1.73
C ALA A 265 -22.47 11.83 -3.01
N LEU A 266 -22.02 13.08 -3.18
CA LEU A 266 -21.14 13.45 -4.29
C LEU A 266 -19.76 12.78 -4.20
N ALA A 267 -19.21 12.64 -2.99
CA ALA A 267 -17.92 12.01 -2.78
C ALA A 267 -17.99 10.46 -2.81
N ALA A 268 -19.11 9.88 -2.35
CA ALA A 268 -19.32 8.44 -2.26
C ALA A 268 -20.80 8.08 -2.50
N PRO A 269 -21.25 7.99 -3.76
CA PRO A 269 -22.66 7.78 -4.10
C PRO A 269 -23.25 6.47 -3.58
N ALA A 270 -22.41 5.45 -3.38
CA ALA A 270 -22.81 4.12 -2.94
C ALA A 270 -22.72 3.90 -1.42
N ALA A 271 -22.24 4.89 -0.65
CA ALA A 271 -22.00 4.74 0.78
C ALA A 271 -23.04 5.48 1.64
N ASP A 272 -23.79 4.75 2.46
CA ASP A 272 -24.72 5.34 3.45
C ASP A 272 -24.00 5.67 4.76
N LEU A 273 -23.24 6.78 4.74
CA LEU A 273 -22.40 7.17 5.87
C LEU A 273 -23.15 7.92 6.97
N LEU A 274 -24.29 8.55 6.68
CA LEU A 274 -24.99 9.43 7.63
C LEU A 274 -26.44 9.00 7.84
N ARG A 275 -26.67 8.32 8.97
CA ARG A 275 -27.94 7.69 9.32
C ARG A 275 -28.81 8.60 10.17
N THR A 276 -30.12 8.59 9.87
CA THR A 276 -31.15 9.29 10.65
C THR A 276 -31.90 8.29 11.52
N HIS A 277 -31.85 8.48 12.83
CA HIS A 277 -32.65 7.72 13.80
C HIS A 277 -33.87 8.56 14.18
N ARG A 278 -35.04 8.23 13.62
CA ARG A 278 -36.28 9.02 13.81
C ARG A 278 -36.59 9.16 15.31
N GLY A 279 -36.80 10.39 15.76
CA GLY A 279 -37.08 10.71 17.16
C GLY A 279 -35.85 10.72 18.09
N LEU A 280 -34.69 10.22 17.65
CA LEU A 280 -33.48 10.12 18.47
C LEU A 280 -32.37 11.08 18.01
N GLY A 281 -32.13 11.18 16.70
CA GLY A 281 -31.12 12.08 16.14
C GLY A 281 -30.33 11.46 14.98
N TYR A 282 -29.01 11.65 14.97
CA TYR A 282 -28.14 11.29 13.84
C TYR A 282 -26.91 10.51 14.30
N SER A 283 -26.38 9.67 13.41
CA SER A 283 -25.11 8.96 13.63
C SER A 283 -24.32 8.87 12.34
N LEU A 284 -23.00 8.90 12.46
CA LEU A 284 -22.10 8.43 11.39
C LEU A 284 -22.03 6.90 11.42
N ALA A 285 -22.03 6.23 10.28
CA ALA A 285 -21.83 4.79 10.22
C ALA A 285 -20.45 4.42 10.81
N SER A 286 -20.39 3.32 11.57
CA SER A 286 -19.12 2.67 11.93
C SER A 286 -18.70 1.78 10.76
N GLU A 287 -17.40 1.80 10.41
CA GLU A 287 -16.80 0.81 9.50
C GLU A 287 -16.94 -0.61 10.04
#